data_AF-A0A930G344-F1
#
_entry.id   AF-A0A930G344-F1
#
_cell.length_a   1.000
_cell.length_b   1.000
_cell.length_c   1.000
_cell.angle_alpha   90.00
_cell.angle_beta   90.00
_cell.angle_gamma   90.00
#
_symmetry.space_group_name_H-M   'P 1'
#
loop_
_entity.id
_entity.type
_entity.pdbx_description
1 polymer ?
#
loop_
_entity_poly.entity_id
_entity_poly.type
_entity_poly.pdbx_seq_one_letter_code
_entity_poly.pdbx_strand_id
1 'polypeptide(L)'
;NPNVATGRRALAEQIAKNVKRQAVQARIKAPVVSIVAEGNLVVVSLVSEIPDPADSSKTYTTTWFDMFRIENGKIVEHWDSALKLP
;
A
#
# COMPACT_ATOMS: atom_id res chain seq x y z
N ASN A 1 8.22 -3.71 -2.77
CA ASN A 1 8.56 -4.61 -1.63
C ASN A 1 9.68 -5.61 -1.98
N PRO A 2 10.91 -5.46 -1.45
CA PRO A 2 12.04 -6.32 -1.77
C PRO A 2 11.91 -7.76 -1.22
N ASN A 3 10.99 -8.01 -0.28
CA ASN A 3 10.82 -9.32 0.38
C ASN A 3 9.78 -10.21 -0.34
N VAL A 4 9.25 -9.78 -1.48
CA VAL A 4 8.24 -10.52 -2.26
C VAL A 4 8.81 -10.76 -3.64
N ALA A 5 8.76 -12.01 -4.11
CA ALA A 5 9.22 -12.35 -5.45
C ALA A 5 8.45 -11.56 -6.52
N THR A 6 9.12 -11.25 -7.64
CA THR A 6 8.52 -10.51 -8.75
C THR A 6 7.38 -11.28 -9.42
N GLY A 7 6.36 -10.54 -9.88
CA GLY A 7 5.33 -11.03 -10.79
C GLY A 7 3.96 -11.26 -10.16
N ARG A 8 2.93 -11.35 -11.01
CA ARG A 8 1.51 -11.41 -10.61
C ARG A 8 1.19 -12.55 -9.64
N ARG A 9 1.79 -13.72 -9.84
CA ARG A 9 1.54 -14.90 -9.01
C ARG A 9 1.99 -14.66 -7.57
N ALA A 10 3.24 -14.23 -7.38
CA ALA A 10 3.79 -13.95 -6.07
C ALA A 10 3.04 -12.82 -5.36
N LEU A 11 2.63 -11.78 -6.09
CA LEU A 11 1.78 -10.72 -5.54
C LEU A 11 0.43 -11.26 -5.05
N ALA A 12 -0.25 -12.09 -5.85
CA ALA A 12 -1.53 -12.67 -5.48
C ALA A 12 -1.42 -13.58 -4.24
N GLU A 13 -0.36 -14.39 -4.16
CA GLU A 13 -0.05 -15.23 -3.00
C GLU A 13 0.22 -14.37 -1.75
N GLN A 14 0.97 -13.27 -1.88
CA GLN A 14 1.26 -12.38 -0.77
C GLN A 14 0.00 -11.66 -0.24
N ILE A 15 -0.85 -11.16 -1.13
CA ILE A 15 -2.12 -10.50 -0.76
C ILE A 15 -3.05 -11.49 -0.05
N ALA A 16 -3.14 -12.73 -0.55
CA ALA A 16 -4.03 -13.76 -0.01
C ALA A 16 -3.73 -14.17 1.45
N LYS A 17 -2.52 -13.89 1.96
CA LYS A 17 -2.16 -14.16 3.37
C LYS A 17 -2.92 -13.29 4.36
N ASN A 18 -3.15 -12.02 4.01
CA ASN A 18 -3.65 -11.01 4.94
C ASN A 18 -5.00 -10.40 4.50
N VAL A 19 -5.40 -10.58 3.25
CA VAL A 19 -6.63 -9.99 2.70
C VAL A 19 -7.62 -11.09 2.35
N LYS A 20 -8.78 -11.09 3.02
CA LYS A 20 -9.90 -11.94 2.63
C LYS A 20 -10.48 -11.45 1.30
N ARG A 21 -10.73 -12.39 0.38
CA ARG A 21 -11.38 -12.06 -0.89
C ARG A 21 -12.75 -11.43 -0.60
N GLN A 22 -12.98 -10.28 -1.21
CA GLN A 22 -14.21 -9.52 -1.08
C GLN A 22 -14.64 -8.96 -2.43
N ALA A 23 -15.92 -8.62 -2.56
CA ALA A 23 -16.44 -7.95 -3.75
C ALA A 23 -15.81 -6.56 -3.88
N VAL A 24 -15.49 -6.18 -5.12
CA VAL A 24 -15.04 -4.81 -5.42
C VAL A 24 -16.12 -3.83 -5.01
N GLN A 25 -15.71 -2.78 -4.30
CA GLN A 25 -16.61 -1.75 -3.79
C GLN A 25 -16.54 -0.51 -4.69
N ALA A 26 -17.64 0.24 -4.79
CA ALA A 26 -17.69 1.47 -5.59
C ALA A 26 -16.87 2.62 -4.99
N ARG A 27 -16.52 2.56 -3.71
CA ARG A 27 -15.77 3.59 -2.99
C ARG A 27 -14.63 2.99 -2.18
N ILE A 28 -13.53 3.73 -2.10
CA ILE A 28 -12.42 3.45 -1.19
C ILE A 28 -12.90 3.75 0.23
N LYS A 29 -12.68 2.80 1.15
CA LYS A 29 -13.00 2.96 2.58
C LYS A 29 -11.81 3.48 3.41
N ALA A 30 -10.59 3.30 2.90
CA ALA A 30 -9.39 3.79 3.55
C ALA A 30 -9.39 5.33 3.61
N PRO A 31 -8.78 5.94 4.65
CA PRO A 31 -8.72 7.38 4.82
C PRO A 31 -7.71 8.01 3.83
N VAL A 32 -8.17 8.26 2.61
CA VAL A 32 -7.37 8.90 1.55
C VAL A 32 -7.12 10.36 1.90
N VAL A 33 -5.83 10.74 1.91
CA VAL A 33 -5.38 12.14 2.04
C VAL A 33 -5.33 12.79 0.66
N SER A 34 -4.68 12.13 -0.29
CA SER A 34 -4.55 12.62 -1.66
C SER A 34 -4.32 11.49 -2.65
N ILE A 35 -4.65 11.76 -3.91
CA ILE A 35 -4.26 10.94 -5.05
C ILE A 35 -3.62 11.89 -6.05
N VAL A 36 -2.38 11.60 -6.44
CA VAL A 36 -1.62 12.40 -7.40
C VAL A 36 -1.27 11.50 -8.58
N ALA A 37 -1.55 11.95 -9.80
CA ALA A 37 -1.20 11.26 -11.03
C ALA A 37 -0.41 12.19 -11.93
N GLU A 38 0.79 11.77 -12.32
CA GLU A 38 1.67 12.53 -13.21
C GLU A 38 2.41 11.56 -14.15
N GLY A 39 2.29 11.78 -15.45
CA GLY A 39 2.80 10.87 -16.46
C GLY A 39 2.24 9.45 -16.29
N ASN A 40 3.12 8.47 -16.11
CA ASN A 40 2.77 7.08 -15.90
C ASN A 40 2.84 6.64 -14.42
N LEU A 41 2.90 7.60 -13.48
CA LEU A 41 2.95 7.34 -12.05
C LEU A 41 1.66 7.77 -11.37
N VAL A 42 1.21 6.97 -10.41
CA VAL A 42 0.07 7.27 -9.53
C VAL A 42 0.50 7.04 -8.09
N VAL A 43 0.31 8.04 -7.23
CA VAL A 43 0.56 7.95 -5.78
C VAL A 43 -0.75 8.11 -5.05
N VAL A 44 -1.05 7.17 -4.14
CA VAL A 44 -2.16 7.23 -3.20
C VAL A 44 -1.60 7.42 -1.80
N SER A 45 -1.94 8.53 -1.16
CA SER A 45 -1.52 8.83 0.22
C SER A 45 -2.67 8.55 1.17
N LEU A 46 -2.43 7.76 2.21
CA LEU A 46 -3.39 7.28 3.19
C LEU A 46 -2.97 7.69 4.60
N VAL A 47 -3.94 8.01 5.46
CA VAL A 47 -3.67 8.09 6.90
C VAL A 47 -3.42 6.68 7.41
N SER A 48 -2.35 6.52 8.19
CA SER A 48 -2.00 5.25 8.85
C SER A 48 -1.74 5.50 10.33
N GLU A 49 -2.41 4.75 11.18
CA GLU A 49 -2.15 4.72 12.62
C GLU A 49 -1.41 3.41 12.92
N ILE A 50 -0.22 3.52 13.51
CA ILE A 50 0.70 2.40 13.70
C ILE A 50 1.23 2.36 15.13
N PRO A 51 1.52 1.17 15.69
CA PRO A 51 2.09 1.05 17.03
C PRO A 51 3.44 1.77 17.14
N ASP A 52 3.67 2.43 18.28
CA ASP A 52 4.97 3.04 18.57
C ASP A 52 6.01 1.93 18.81
N PRO A 53 7.14 1.91 18.07
CA PRO A 53 8.16 0.88 18.23
C PRO A 53 8.88 0.95 19.60
N ALA A 54 8.87 2.11 20.27
CA ALA A 54 9.47 2.28 21.60
C ALA A 54 8.50 1.95 22.74
N ASP A 55 7.19 1.99 22.50
CA ASP A 55 6.17 1.75 23.50
C ASP A 55 4.92 1.13 22.85
N SER A 56 4.81 -0.20 22.89
CA SER A 56 3.71 -0.93 22.25
C SER A 56 2.32 -0.64 22.82
N SER A 57 2.22 0.12 23.92
CA SER A 57 0.94 0.60 24.46
C SER A 57 0.41 1.86 23.75
N LYS A 58 1.23 2.49 22.89
CA LYS A 58 0.92 3.72 22.17
C LYS A 58 0.87 3.50 20.66
N THR A 59 0.22 4.44 19.99
CA THR A 59 0.22 4.55 18.53
C THR A 59 0.70 5.94 18.10
N TYR A 60 1.16 6.05 16.87
CA TYR A 60 1.41 7.32 16.21
C TYR A 60 0.78 7.32 14.82
N THR A 61 0.41 8.52 14.36
CA THR A 61 -0.17 8.72 13.03
C THR A 61 0.93 9.12 12.05
N THR A 62 0.90 8.50 10.87
CA THR A 62 1.78 8.83 9.76
C THR A 62 1.02 8.75 8.42
N THR A 63 1.70 9.07 7.34
CA THR A 63 1.19 8.88 5.98
C THR A 63 1.79 7.62 5.38
N TRP A 64 0.93 6.66 5.06
CA TRP A 64 1.30 5.55 4.20
C TRP A 64 1.12 5.98 2.74
N PHE A 65 2.04 5.62 1.85
CA PHE A 65 1.84 5.81 0.43
C PHE A 65 1.91 4.47 -0.31
N ASP A 66 1.12 4.37 -1.37
CA ASP A 66 1.27 3.39 -2.44
C ASP A 66 1.51 4.13 -3.75
N MET A 67 2.68 3.89 -4.36
CA MET A 67 3.03 4.41 -5.68
C MET A 67 3.00 3.29 -6.71
N PHE A 68 2.40 3.54 -7.87
CA PHE A 68 2.30 2.61 -8.97
C PHE A 68 2.89 3.21 -10.25
N ARG A 69 3.64 2.40 -10.99
CA ARG A 69 3.95 2.69 -12.40
C ARG A 69 2.96 1.96 -13.29
N ILE A 70 2.40 2.69 -14.24
CA ILE A 70 1.38 2.21 -15.17
C ILE A 70 2.00 2.03 -16.56
N GLU A 71 1.66 0.93 -17.20
CA GLU A 71 2.04 0.65 -18.59
C GLU A 71 0.93 -0.16 -19.26
N ASN A 72 0.50 0.27 -20.45
CA ASN A 72 -0.60 -0.36 -21.19
C ASN A 72 -1.87 -0.57 -20.35
N GLY A 73 -2.22 0.44 -19.53
CA GLY A 73 -3.39 0.40 -18.63
C GLY A 73 -3.27 -0.58 -17.46
N LYS A 74 -2.06 -1.08 -17.15
CA LYS A 74 -1.81 -2.03 -16.06
C LYS A 74 -0.76 -1.50 -15.09
N ILE A 75 -0.89 -1.87 -13.83
CA ILE A 75 0.17 -1.70 -12.84
C ILE A 75 1.30 -2.67 -13.18
N VAL A 76 2.48 -2.14 -13.43
CA VAL A 76 3.68 -2.94 -13.73
C VAL A 76 4.72 -2.89 -12.62
N GLU A 77 4.72 -1.84 -11.80
CA GLU A 77 5.58 -1.72 -10.62
C GLU A 77 4.83 -1.04 -9.47
N HIS A 78 5.26 -1.32 -8.23
CA HIS A 78 4.70 -0.79 -6.99
C HIS A 78 5.81 -0.49 -5.97
N TRP A 79 5.68 0.64 -5.30
CA TRP A 79 6.48 1.04 -4.14
C TRP A 79 5.56 1.50 -3.01
N ASP A 80 5.95 1.18 -1.79
CA ASP A 80 5.21 1.46 -0.57
C ASP A 80 6.11 2.06 0.51
N SER A 81 5.49 2.67 1.52
CA SER A 81 6.18 3.11 2.73
C SER A 81 6.93 1.96 3.41
N ALA A 82 8.13 2.23 3.91
CA ALA A 82 8.81 1.35 4.85
C ALA A 82 8.60 1.88 6.28
N LEU A 83 8.14 1.03 7.19
CA LEU A 83 8.06 1.39 8.60
C LEU A 83 9.45 1.25 9.25
N LYS A 84 9.68 2.08 10.26
CA LYS A 84 10.82 1.91 11.16
C LYS A 84 10.63 0.59 11.89
N LEU A 85 11.55 -0.35 11.67
CA LEU A 85 11.61 -1.59 12.44
C LEU A 85 12.18 -1.28 13.84
N PRO A 86 11.79 -2.03 14.89
CA PRO A 86 12.40 -1.91 16.20
C PRO A 86 13.91 -2.14 16.16
#